data_AF-A0AAE4JDR8-F1
#
_entry.id   AF-A0AAE4JDR8-F1
#
_cell.length_a   1.000
_cell.length_b   1.000
_cell.length_c   1.000
_cell.angle_alpha   90.00
_cell.angle_beta   90.00
_cell.angle_gamma   90.00
#
_symmetry.space_group_name_H-M   'P 1'
#
loop_
_entity.id
_entity.type
_entity.pdbx_description
1 polymer ?
#
loop_
_entity_poly.entity_id
_entity_poly.type
_entity_poly.pdbx_seq_one_letter_code
_entity_poly.pdbx_strand_id
1 'polypeptide(L)' 'MADVRTVEHFSQSNPVGPGQGDVSALLRRVADTLDELGDVQVQDVVFGSEVTAGEDDLHVTVYFHREPRRR' A
#
# COMPACT_ATOMS: atom_id res chain seq x y z
N MET A 1 17.11 26.08 2.55
CA MET A 1 17.18 24.63 2.81
C MET A 1 15.84 24.06 2.40
N ALA A 2 15.82 23.08 1.49
CA ALA A 2 14.58 22.40 1.15
C ALA A 2 14.08 21.67 2.39
N ASP A 3 12.80 21.82 2.70
CA ASP A 3 12.13 21.12 3.78
C ASP A 3 12.20 19.61 3.49
N VAL A 4 12.98 18.87 4.28
CA VAL A 4 13.02 17.40 4.20
C VAL A 4 11.72 16.91 4.81
N ARG A 5 10.72 16.71 3.96
CA ARG A 5 9.50 16.03 4.36
C ARG A 5 9.82 14.57 4.60
N THR A 6 9.51 14.07 5.79
CA THR A 6 9.60 12.64 6.09
C THR A 6 8.64 11.89 5.19
N VAL A 7 9.14 10.86 4.49
CA VAL A 7 8.33 9.90 3.74
C VAL A 7 8.02 8.75 4.68
N GLU A 8 6.74 8.48 4.92
CA GLU A 8 6.26 7.30 5.63
C GLU A 8 5.83 6.23 4.62
N HIS A 9 5.81 4.97 5.04
CA HIS A 9 5.33 3.89 4.20
C HIS A 9 4.64 2.79 5.01
N PHE A 10 3.75 2.05 4.35
CA PHE A 10 3.25 0.77 4.82
C PHE A 10 3.22 -0.23 3.66
N SER A 11 3.30 -1.52 3.98
CA SER A 11 3.21 -2.62 3.02
C SER A 11 2.16 -3.63 3.46
N GLN A 12 1.40 -4.16 2.52
CA GLN A 12 0.36 -5.14 2.76
C GLN A 12 0.36 -6.23 1.70
N SER A 13 0.02 -7.45 2.13
CA SER A 13 -0.27 -8.60 1.28
C SER A 13 -1.56 -9.27 1.76
N ASN A 14 -2.10 -10.16 0.92
CA ASN A 14 -3.19 -11.03 1.37
C ASN A 14 -2.65 -12.14 2.29
N PRO A 15 -3.46 -12.68 3.21
CA PRO A 15 -3.09 -13.88 3.95
C PRO A 15 -2.73 -15.04 3.04
N VAL A 16 -1.76 -15.85 3.46
CA VAL A 16 -1.32 -17.05 2.72
C VAL A 16 -2.48 -18.05 2.58
N GLY A 17 -2.64 -18.60 1.38
CA GLY A 17 -3.65 -19.61 1.06
C GLY A 17 -4.64 -19.19 -0.02
N PRO A 18 -5.85 -19.75 -0.06
CA PRO A 18 -6.85 -19.42 -1.07
C PRO A 18 -7.18 -17.92 -1.09
N GLY A 19 -7.06 -17.29 -2.26
CA GLY A 19 -7.28 -15.84 -2.42
C GLY A 19 -6.07 -14.97 -2.07
N GLN A 20 -4.90 -15.56 -1.83
CA GLN A 20 -3.64 -14.84 -1.69
C GLN A 20 -3.34 -13.99 -2.93
N GLY A 21 -3.64 -14.50 -4.12
CA GLY A 21 -3.50 -13.81 -5.40
C GLY A 21 -4.65 -12.87 -5.76
N ASP A 22 -5.63 -12.63 -4.87
CA ASP A 22 -6.75 -11.73 -5.17
C ASP A 22 -6.31 -10.26 -5.10
N VAL A 23 -5.99 -9.71 -6.28
CA VAL A 23 -5.63 -8.29 -6.48
C VAL A 23 -6.71 -7.35 -5.94
N SER A 24 -7.99 -7.68 -6.16
CA SER A 24 -9.09 -6.78 -5.78
C SER A 24 -9.29 -6.77 -4.26
N ALA A 25 -9.11 -7.91 -3.59
CA ALA A 25 -9.12 -7.96 -2.13
C ALA A 25 -7.95 -7.16 -1.53
N LEU A 26 -6.76 -7.27 -2.12
CA LEU A 26 -5.58 -6.51 -1.68
C LEU A 26 -5.79 -5.00 -1.80
N LEU A 27 -6.27 -4.53 -2.95
CA LEU A 27 -6.51 -3.09 -3.17
C LEU A 27 -7.58 -2.51 -2.23
N ARG A 28 -8.59 -3.31 -1.84
CA ARG A 28 -9.58 -2.88 -0.85
C ARG A 28 -8.97 -2.72 0.54
N ARG A 29 -8.13 -3.65 1.00
CA ARG A 29 -7.42 -3.50 2.29
C ARG A 29 -6.52 -2.27 2.34
N VAL A 30 -5.83 -1.99 1.23
CA VAL A 30 -5.00 -0.79 1.10
C VAL A 30 -5.85 0.47 1.16
N ALA A 31 -7.02 0.48 0.51
CA ALA A 31 -7.97 1.58 0.59
C ALA A 31 -8.49 1.79 2.03
N ASP A 32 -8.88 0.72 2.73
CA ASP A 32 -9.33 0.79 4.13
C ASP A 32 -8.24 1.41 5.03
N THR A 33 -6.97 1.05 4.81
CA THR A 33 -5.82 1.60 5.57
C THR A 33 -5.59 3.08 5.25
N LEU A 34 -5.75 3.49 3.99
CA LEU A 34 -5.67 4.90 3.60
C LEU A 34 -6.79 5.73 4.22
N ASP A 35 -8.00 5.18 4.33
CA ASP A 35 -9.13 5.82 4.99
C ASP A 35 -8.86 6.02 6.50
N GLU A 36 -8.25 5.02 7.16
CA GLU A 36 -7.83 5.11 8.56
C GLU A 36 -6.72 6.15 8.80
N LEU A 37 -5.80 6.30 7.84
CA LEU A 37 -4.74 7.31 7.90
C LEU A 37 -5.26 8.75 7.75
N GLY A 38 -6.44 8.93 7.14
CA GLY A 38 -7.06 10.24 6.93
C GLY A 38 -6.42 11.04 5.79
N ASP A 39 -6.28 12.36 5.98
CA ASP A 39 -5.75 13.25 4.93
C ASP A 39 -4.23 13.14 4.81
N VAL A 40 -3.79 12.19 3.99
CA VAL A 40 -2.39 11.99 3.61
C VAL A 40 -2.17 12.26 2.13
N GLN A 41 -0.99 12.79 1.79
CA GLN A 41 -0.54 12.88 0.41
C GLN A 41 0.21 11.59 0.03
N VAL A 42 -0.41 10.74 -0.78
CA VAL A 42 0.26 9.58 -1.39
C VAL A 42 1.30 10.08 -2.39
N GLN A 43 2.54 9.64 -2.22
CA GLN A 43 3.66 9.94 -3.09
C GLN A 43 3.81 8.86 -4.17
N ASP A 44 3.78 7.59 -3.77
CA ASP A 44 3.98 6.46 -4.69
C ASP A 44 3.25 5.20 -4.18
N VAL A 45 2.90 4.31 -5.11
CA VAL A 45 2.30 2.99 -4.85
C VAL A 45 3.02 1.97 -5.70
N VAL A 46 3.73 1.06 -5.04
CA VAL A 46 4.50 -0.01 -5.68
C VAL A 46 3.74 -1.32 -5.53
N PHE A 47 3.51 -1.99 -6.65
CA PHE A 47 2.92 -3.32 -6.69
C PHE A 47 4.01 -4.34 -7.01
N GLY A 48 4.12 -5.38 -6.18
CA GLY A 48 5.04 -6.48 -6.37
C GLY A 48 4.34 -7.82 -6.32
N SER A 49 4.93 -8.82 -6.96
CA SER A 49 4.51 -10.20 -6.86
C SER A 49 5.72 -11.12 -6.72
N GLU A 50 5.57 -12.15 -5.89
CA GLU A 50 6.51 -13.26 -5.81
C GLU A 50 5.80 -14.56 -6.19
N VAL A 51 6.45 -15.36 -7.04
CA VAL A 51 5.92 -16.66 -7.45
C VAL A 51 6.04 -17.63 -6.27
N THR A 52 4.92 -18.20 -5.85
CA THR A 52 4.90 -19.23 -4.80
C THR A 52 4.53 -20.60 -5.38
N ALA A 53 4.54 -21.64 -4.53
CA ALA A 53 4.02 -22.96 -4.93
C ALA A 53 2.49 -22.98 -5.10
N GLY A 54 1.79 -21.96 -4.61
CA GLY A 54 0.34 -21.79 -4.71
C GLY A 54 -0.02 -20.61 -5.62
N GLU A 55 -0.83 -19.68 -5.12
CA GLU A 55 -1.12 -18.42 -5.79
C GLU A 55 0.06 -17.44 -5.63
N ASP A 56 0.17 -16.47 -6.54
CA ASP A 56 1.19 -15.42 -6.43
C ASP A 56 1.04 -14.66 -5.10
N ASP A 57 2.16 -14.41 -4.42
CA ASP A 57 2.20 -13.53 -3.25
C ASP A 57 2.25 -12.08 -3.72
N LEU A 58 1.07 -11.46 -3.74
CA LEU A 58 0.89 -10.07 -4.12
C LEU A 58 1.10 -9.16 -2.92
N HIS A 59 1.90 -8.12 -3.11
CA HIS A 59 2.05 -7.08 -2.10
C HIS A 59 2.00 -5.68 -2.70
N VAL A 60 1.47 -4.75 -1.92
CA VAL A 60 1.42 -3.32 -2.24
C VAL A 60 2.15 -2.55 -1.16
N THR A 61 3.09 -1.71 -1.56
CA THR A 61 3.76 -0.76 -0.68
C THR A 61 3.34 0.65 -1.05
N VAL A 62 2.83 1.40 -0.08
CA VAL A 62 2.41 2.80 -0.26
C VAL A 62 3.39 3.71 0.45
N TYR A 63 3.89 4.71 -0.27
CA TYR A 63 4.72 5.80 0.27
C TYR A 63 3.88 7.07 0.35
N PHE A 64 3.89 7.75 1.49
CA PHE A 64 3.03 8.91 1.73
C PHE A 64 3.66 9.92 2.68
N HIS A 65 3.06 11.11 2.69
CA HIS A 65 3.34 12.18 3.66
C HIS A 65 2.07 12.49 4.45
N ARG A 66 2.18 12.70 5.76
CA ARG A 66 1.05 13.12 6.63
C ARG A 66 0.64 14.58 6.46
N GLU A 67 1.33 15.33 5.61
CA GLU A 67 0.88 16.68 5.29
C GLU A 67 -0.39 16.61 4.41
N PRO A 68 -1.38 17.49 4.66
CA PRO A 68 -2.62 17.53 3.89
C PRO A 68 -2.34 17.59 2.39
N ARG A 69 -3.16 16.91 1.59
CA ARG A 69 -3.09 17.03 0.13
C ARG A 69 -3.19 18.51 -0.26
N ARG A 70 -2.19 19.03 -0.96
CA ARG A 70 -2.36 20.33 -1.63
C ARG A 70 -3.43 20.17 -2.71
N ARG A 71 -4.56 20.84 -2.51
CA ARG A 71 -5.65 20.97 -3.50
C ARG A 71 -5.22 21.81 -4.69
#